data_AF-A0A0S8EKB6-F1
#
_entry.id   AF-A0A0S8EKB6-F1
#
_cell.length_a   1.000
_cell.length_b   1.000
_cell.length_c   1.000
_cell.angle_alpha   90.00
_cell.angle_beta   90.00
_cell.angle_gamma   90.00
#
_symmetry.space_group_name_H-M   'P 1'
#
loop_
_entity.id
_entity.type
_entity.pdbx_description
1 polymer ?
#
loop_
_entity_poly.entity_id
_entity_poly.type
_entity_poly.pdbx_seq_one_letter_code
_entity_poly.pdbx_strand_id
1 'polypeptide(L)'
;MAQEQKRDQTVRLPNPSAQPFVSALKTARFFAVLFFWVTMVCVLAHAAAFFLMEWFGLYDVPAAEARAAPDPAAAPVGGPAGKLGLFESAAFAADPGELFPNVEPSLKSKKSAPSKPTAGETAAGETPAPPPSATEGVDVAEPGEAARKPAPLTAEQRRRRALYYRNLTAGLLRPARVIGVLSAMLLAVTVFIYLQIALLGRLAGIRQLTRALFVLLLFLWTVLPWESVFEGFRTSALFNFEMLLEAHTARLGVATQDWVAQLMYFSEFLVMPVAAVLLLAWSGIQFASGYNRSVLANE
;
A
#
# COMPACT_ATOMS: atom_id res chain seq x y z
N MET A 1 22.26 20.69 -45.35
CA MET A 1 23.23 20.69 -44.22
C MET A 1 23.10 21.97 -43.38
N ALA A 2 21.95 22.23 -42.75
CA ALA A 2 21.74 23.46 -41.96
C ALA A 2 20.72 23.26 -40.82
N GLN A 3 20.80 22.14 -40.10
CA GLN A 3 19.92 21.84 -38.96
C GLN A 3 20.68 21.05 -37.88
N GLU A 4 21.79 21.58 -37.34
CA GLU A 4 22.40 20.92 -36.17
C GLU A 4 23.25 21.85 -35.29
N GLN A 5 22.76 23.06 -35.03
CA GLN A 5 23.44 23.99 -34.13
C GLN A 5 22.47 24.65 -33.15
N LYS A 6 21.62 23.83 -32.51
CA LYS A 6 20.64 24.28 -31.51
C LYS A 6 20.66 23.46 -30.21
N ARG A 7 21.79 22.84 -29.84
CA ARG A 7 21.79 21.84 -28.75
C ARG A 7 22.58 22.09 -27.48
N ASP A 8 23.31 23.18 -27.33
CA ASP A 8 24.01 23.45 -26.05
C ASP A 8 23.94 24.92 -25.63
N GLN A 9 22.75 25.51 -25.72
CA GLN A 9 22.48 26.71 -24.94
C GLN A 9 22.25 26.27 -23.50
N THR A 10 23.34 26.04 -22.79
CA THR A 10 23.33 25.94 -21.33
C THR A 10 22.78 27.26 -20.82
N VAL A 11 21.49 27.24 -20.46
CA VAL A 11 20.77 28.40 -19.92
C VAL A 11 21.55 28.86 -18.70
N ARG A 12 22.32 29.95 -18.86
CA ARG A 12 23.04 30.57 -17.76
C ARG A 12 21.99 31.20 -16.88
N LEU A 13 21.67 30.52 -15.79
CA LEU A 13 20.82 31.06 -14.72
C LEU A 13 21.35 32.47 -14.38
N PRO A 14 20.51 33.51 -14.44
CA PRO A 14 20.94 34.90 -14.26
C PRO A 14 21.47 35.20 -12.85
N ASN A 15 21.44 34.23 -11.92
CA ASN A 15 21.96 34.37 -10.58
C ASN A 15 22.59 33.06 -10.06
N PRO A 16 23.92 32.99 -9.84
CA PRO A 16 24.58 31.79 -9.30
C PRO A 16 24.09 31.39 -7.91
N SER A 17 23.46 32.29 -7.16
CA SER A 17 22.84 31.99 -5.85
C SER A 17 21.58 31.12 -5.94
N ALA A 18 21.01 30.90 -7.13
CA ALA A 18 19.79 30.09 -7.31
C ALA A 18 20.07 28.58 -7.37
N GLN A 19 21.30 28.15 -7.66
CA GLN A 19 21.66 26.72 -7.77
C GLN A 19 21.32 25.86 -6.53
N PRO A 20 21.61 26.27 -5.28
CA PRO A 20 21.28 25.46 -4.10
C PRO A 20 19.76 25.24 -3.96
N PHE A 21 18.93 26.23 -4.30
CA PHE A 21 17.47 26.11 -4.26
C PHE A 21 16.95 25.10 -5.29
N VAL A 22 17.47 25.14 -6.51
CA VAL A 22 17.08 24.19 -7.56
C VAL A 22 17.45 22.76 -7.17
N SER A 23 18.63 22.55 -6.57
CA SER A 23 19.06 21.24 -6.07
C SER A 23 18.12 20.74 -4.97
N ALA A 24 17.80 21.59 -3.98
CA ALA A 24 16.86 21.26 -2.90
C ALA A 24 15.47 20.89 -3.43
N LEU A 25 14.96 21.62 -4.44
CA LEU A 25 13.65 21.34 -5.06
C LEU A 25 13.63 20.00 -5.80
N LYS A 26 14.74 19.62 -6.46
CA LYS A 26 14.86 18.31 -7.11
C LYS A 26 14.83 17.17 -6.10
N THR A 27 15.58 17.31 -5.00
CA THR A 27 15.58 16.34 -3.90
C THR A 27 14.21 16.21 -3.25
N ALA A 28 13.56 17.33 -2.92
CA ALA A 28 12.21 17.32 -2.35
C ALA A 28 11.19 16.67 -3.30
N ARG A 29 11.26 16.94 -4.61
CA ARG A 29 10.41 16.28 -5.61
C ARG A 29 10.63 14.77 -5.63
N PHE A 30 11.88 14.31 -5.59
CA PHE A 30 12.18 12.88 -5.58
C PHE A 30 11.50 12.17 -4.40
N PHE A 31 11.66 12.72 -3.18
CA PHE A 31 11.01 12.17 -1.99
C PHE A 31 9.49 12.24 -2.06
N ALA A 32 8.92 13.34 -2.56
CA ALA A 32 7.47 13.45 -2.73
C ALA A 32 6.93 12.38 -3.69
N VAL A 33 7.61 12.13 -4.81
CA VAL A 33 7.21 11.08 -5.77
C VAL A 33 7.34 9.69 -5.14
N LEU A 34 8.42 9.43 -4.41
CA LEU A 34 8.62 8.15 -3.70
C LEU A 34 7.50 7.90 -2.69
N PHE A 35 7.24 8.85 -1.78
CA PHE A 35 6.19 8.69 -0.77
C PHE A 35 4.80 8.61 -1.40
N PHE A 36 4.53 9.37 -2.46
CA PHE A 36 3.29 9.27 -3.23
C PHE A 36 3.02 7.85 -3.71
N TRP A 37 4.01 7.20 -4.35
CA TRP A 37 3.84 5.84 -4.86
C TRP A 37 3.71 4.81 -3.75
N VAL A 38 4.50 4.92 -2.68
CA VAL A 38 4.39 4.03 -1.51
C VAL A 38 2.98 4.13 -0.92
N THR A 39 2.50 5.34 -0.66
CA THR A 39 1.15 5.56 -0.13
C THR A 39 0.07 5.04 -1.08
N MET A 40 0.21 5.28 -2.39
CA MET A 40 -0.72 4.79 -3.41
C MET A 40 -0.84 3.27 -3.39
N VAL A 41 0.29 2.55 -3.36
CA VAL A 41 0.33 1.08 -3.29
C VAL A 41 -0.34 0.58 -2.00
N CYS A 42 -0.09 1.23 -0.86
CA CYS A 42 -0.73 0.86 0.41
C CYS A 42 -2.26 1.01 0.35
N VAL A 43 -2.78 2.12 -0.17
CA VAL A 43 -4.23 2.34 -0.31
C VAL A 43 -4.85 1.35 -1.29
N LEU A 44 -4.18 1.11 -2.43
CA LEU A 44 -4.64 0.11 -3.42
C LEU A 44 -4.64 -1.31 -2.86
N ALA A 45 -3.70 -1.68 -2.00
CA ALA A 45 -3.70 -2.98 -1.33
C ALA A 45 -4.94 -3.18 -0.44
N HIS A 46 -5.40 -2.12 0.24
CA HIS A 46 -6.63 -2.17 1.05
C HIS A 46 -7.88 -2.27 0.16
N ALA A 47 -7.97 -1.45 -0.89
CA ALA A 47 -9.05 -1.56 -1.87
C ALA A 47 -9.10 -2.97 -2.51
N ALA A 48 -7.94 -3.51 -2.91
CA ALA A 48 -7.83 -4.85 -3.48
C ALA A 48 -8.25 -5.94 -2.49
N ALA A 49 -7.89 -5.83 -1.21
CA ALA A 49 -8.34 -6.78 -0.19
C ALA A 49 -9.87 -6.79 -0.04
N PHE A 50 -10.52 -5.62 -0.09
CA PHE A 50 -11.97 -5.52 -0.12
C PHE A 50 -12.56 -6.22 -1.35
N PHE A 51 -12.05 -5.94 -2.55
CA PHE A 51 -12.53 -6.58 -3.78
C PHE A 51 -12.31 -8.10 -3.78
N LEU A 52 -11.15 -8.57 -3.30
CA LEU A 52 -10.85 -9.99 -3.15
C LEU A 52 -11.84 -10.68 -2.21
N MET A 53 -12.29 -10.00 -1.16
CA MET A 53 -13.29 -10.56 -0.26
C MET A 53 -14.68 -10.58 -0.86
N GLU A 54 -15.17 -9.44 -1.35
CA GLU A 54 -16.56 -9.29 -1.78
C GLU A 54 -16.86 -9.97 -3.13
N TRP A 55 -15.96 -9.91 -4.12
CA TRP A 55 -16.24 -10.45 -5.46
C TRP A 55 -15.79 -11.89 -5.66
N PHE A 56 -14.68 -12.28 -5.04
CA PHE A 56 -14.11 -13.60 -5.27
C PHE A 56 -14.53 -14.63 -4.22
N GLY A 57 -15.24 -14.21 -3.15
CA GLY A 57 -15.64 -15.09 -2.05
C GLY A 57 -14.44 -15.83 -1.44
N LEU A 58 -13.24 -15.25 -1.52
CA LEU A 58 -11.99 -15.92 -1.18
C LEU A 58 -11.89 -16.30 0.30
N TYR A 59 -12.74 -15.69 1.13
CA TYR A 59 -12.79 -15.86 2.58
C TYR A 59 -14.09 -16.49 3.07
N ASP A 60 -14.99 -16.90 2.16
CA ASP A 60 -16.17 -17.67 2.51
C ASP A 60 -15.73 -19.08 2.94
N VAL A 61 -15.31 -19.19 4.20
CA VAL A 61 -15.38 -20.47 4.90
C VAL A 61 -16.86 -20.79 4.99
N PRO A 62 -17.33 -21.93 4.45
CA PRO A 62 -18.76 -22.22 4.41
C PRO A 62 -19.35 -22.03 5.80
N ALA A 63 -20.19 -21.00 5.98
CA ALA A 63 -20.80 -20.66 7.25
C ALA A 63 -21.58 -21.87 7.83
N ALA A 64 -21.99 -22.79 6.96
CA ALA A 64 -22.55 -24.09 7.30
C ALA A 64 -21.61 -24.95 8.15
N GLU A 65 -20.29 -24.91 7.92
CA GLU A 65 -19.28 -25.69 8.67
C GLU A 65 -18.98 -25.07 10.04
N ALA A 66 -19.03 -23.73 10.15
CA ALA A 66 -18.93 -23.04 11.43
C ALA A 66 -20.19 -23.23 12.29
N ARG A 67 -21.38 -23.32 11.68
CA ARG A 67 -22.64 -23.67 12.38
C ARG A 67 -22.79 -25.16 12.68
N ALA A 68 -22.11 -26.03 11.92
CA ALA A 68 -22.11 -27.47 12.16
C ALA A 68 -21.06 -27.92 13.19
N ALA A 69 -20.15 -27.04 13.60
CA ALA A 69 -19.34 -27.28 14.78
C ALA A 69 -20.30 -27.39 15.99
N PRO A 70 -20.29 -28.51 16.73
CA PRO A 70 -21.19 -28.71 17.86
C PRO A 70 -21.02 -27.55 18.83
N ASP A 71 -22.14 -26.96 19.23
CA ASP A 71 -22.19 -25.85 20.15
C ASP A 71 -21.30 -26.17 21.37
N PRO A 72 -20.22 -25.43 21.64
CA PRO A 72 -19.39 -25.69 22.81
C PRO A 72 -20.18 -25.55 24.12
N ALA A 73 -21.38 -24.94 24.10
CA ALA A 73 -22.33 -24.94 25.20
C ALA A 73 -23.01 -26.31 25.45
N ALA A 74 -22.97 -27.24 24.50
CA ALA A 74 -23.43 -28.62 24.67
C ALA A 74 -22.32 -29.54 25.26
N ALA A 75 -21.10 -29.03 25.45
CA ALA A 75 -20.10 -29.72 26.25
C ALA A 75 -20.53 -29.62 27.74
N PRO A 76 -20.59 -30.75 28.47
CA PRO A 76 -21.00 -30.74 29.87
C PRO A 76 -20.10 -29.81 30.68
N VAL A 77 -20.71 -28.76 31.26
CA VAL A 77 -20.08 -27.76 32.12
C VAL A 77 -19.56 -28.45 33.39
N GLY A 78 -18.32 -28.92 33.32
CA GLY A 78 -17.60 -29.58 34.40
C GLY A 78 -16.49 -28.71 35.00
N GLY A 79 -16.84 -27.52 35.53
CA GLY A 79 -16.08 -26.73 36.53
C GLY A 79 -14.79 -26.02 36.10
N PRO A 80 -14.06 -25.36 37.03
CA PRO A 80 -14.49 -24.56 38.19
C PRO A 80 -14.29 -23.04 37.93
N ALA A 81 -14.97 -22.22 38.74
CA ALA A 81 -14.92 -20.75 38.70
C ALA A 81 -13.48 -20.19 38.81
N GLY A 82 -13.03 -19.45 37.80
CA GLY A 82 -11.70 -18.85 37.78
C GLY A 82 -11.62 -17.57 36.94
N LYS A 83 -11.88 -16.44 37.60
CA LYS A 83 -11.43 -15.06 37.30
C LYS A 83 -11.65 -14.53 35.87
N LEU A 84 -12.67 -13.68 35.75
CA LEU A 84 -12.78 -12.59 34.77
C LEU A 84 -11.52 -11.72 34.78
N GLY A 85 -10.62 -11.97 33.84
CA GLY A 85 -9.59 -11.02 33.43
C GLY A 85 -10.21 -10.01 32.50
N LEU A 86 -10.51 -8.82 33.03
CA LEU A 86 -10.81 -7.63 32.25
C LEU A 86 -9.76 -7.46 31.14
N PHE A 87 -10.25 -7.15 29.94
CA PHE A 87 -9.45 -6.80 28.77
C PHE A 87 -8.39 -5.76 29.14
N GLU A 88 -7.14 -6.20 29.15
CA GLU A 88 -5.96 -5.38 29.21
C GLU A 88 -5.89 -4.57 27.91
N SER A 89 -6.43 -3.36 28.01
CA SER A 89 -6.19 -2.27 27.07
C SER A 89 -4.69 -2.19 26.82
N ALA A 90 -4.26 -2.52 25.61
CA ALA A 90 -2.94 -2.20 25.10
C ALA A 90 -2.85 -0.68 24.87
N ALA A 91 -3.00 0.08 25.95
CA ALA A 91 -2.50 1.43 26.04
C ALA A 91 -0.98 1.31 25.92
N PHE A 92 -0.45 2.01 24.94
CA PHE A 92 0.96 2.35 24.82
C PHE A 92 1.34 3.22 26.02
N ALA A 93 1.45 2.61 27.19
CA ALA A 93 2.08 3.20 28.36
C ALA A 93 3.58 3.19 28.05
N ALA A 94 4.06 4.32 27.52
CA ALA A 94 5.45 4.68 27.68
C ALA A 94 5.71 4.76 29.19
N ASP A 95 6.28 3.70 29.73
CA ASP A 95 6.82 3.61 31.08
C ASP A 95 7.97 4.64 31.21
N PRO A 96 7.81 5.73 31.96
CA PRO A 96 8.86 6.71 32.15
C PRO A 96 9.57 6.37 33.46
N GLY A 97 10.32 5.27 33.50
CA GLY A 97 11.22 5.05 34.63
C GLY A 97 11.54 3.62 34.99
N GLU A 98 12.25 2.90 34.12
CA GLU A 98 13.18 1.87 34.60
C GLU A 98 14.61 2.21 34.18
N LEU A 99 15.37 2.58 35.21
CA LEU A 99 16.82 2.64 35.26
C LEU A 99 17.44 1.40 34.62
N PHE A 100 18.24 1.64 33.58
CA PHE A 100 19.38 0.85 33.12
C PHE A 100 19.69 -0.46 33.88
N PRO A 101 19.39 -1.64 33.32
CA PRO A 101 20.21 -2.80 33.58
C PRO A 101 21.55 -2.63 32.84
N ASN A 102 22.60 -2.45 33.64
CA ASN A 102 24.00 -2.50 33.23
C ASN A 102 24.29 -3.84 32.53
N VAL A 103 24.37 -3.83 31.19
CA VAL A 103 24.80 -4.98 30.39
C VAL A 103 26.24 -4.75 29.97
N GLU A 104 27.16 -5.48 30.60
CA GLU A 104 28.56 -5.59 30.20
C GLU A 104 28.68 -6.12 28.76
N PRO A 105 29.43 -5.45 27.86
CA PRO A 105 29.72 -6.00 26.55
C PRO A 105 30.86 -7.02 26.61
N SER A 106 30.52 -8.31 26.59
CA SER A 106 31.50 -9.39 26.38
C SER A 106 31.91 -9.44 24.90
N LEU A 107 33.07 -8.82 24.61
CA LEU A 107 33.79 -8.92 23.34
C LEU A 107 34.36 -10.33 23.15
N LYS A 108 33.75 -11.14 22.29
CA LYS A 108 34.44 -12.26 21.62
C LYS A 108 34.51 -12.05 20.12
N SER A 109 35.63 -11.43 19.75
CA SER A 109 36.24 -11.42 18.42
C SER A 109 36.33 -12.83 17.83
N LYS A 110 35.74 -13.04 16.65
CA LYS A 110 36.13 -14.14 15.75
C LYS A 110 36.43 -13.59 14.36
N LYS A 111 37.71 -13.27 14.22
CA LYS A 111 38.49 -13.06 13.00
C LYS A 111 38.20 -14.17 11.97
N SER A 112 37.78 -13.82 10.76
CA SER A 112 37.81 -14.68 9.58
C SER A 112 38.11 -13.83 8.35
N ALA A 113 39.10 -14.28 7.60
CA ALA A 113 39.89 -13.57 6.61
C ALA A 113 39.18 -13.41 5.24
N PRO A 114 39.72 -12.59 4.33
CA PRO A 114 39.11 -12.26 3.04
C PRO A 114 39.52 -13.25 1.94
N SER A 115 38.59 -13.60 1.06
CA SER A 115 38.86 -14.37 -0.17
C SER A 115 38.73 -13.46 -1.40
N LYS A 116 39.76 -13.54 -2.23
CA LYS A 116 40.06 -12.81 -3.48
C LYS A 116 39.03 -13.03 -4.62
N PRO A 117 39.10 -12.23 -5.70
CA PRO A 117 38.19 -12.23 -6.83
C PRO A 117 38.62 -13.21 -7.94
N THR A 118 37.65 -13.69 -8.71
CA THR A 118 37.89 -14.42 -9.97
C THR A 118 37.27 -13.65 -11.12
N ALA A 119 38.15 -13.14 -11.98
CA ALA A 119 37.86 -12.76 -13.35
C ALA A 119 37.89 -14.01 -14.25
N GLY A 120 37.04 -14.03 -15.26
CA GLY A 120 37.06 -14.96 -16.39
C GLY A 120 35.94 -14.53 -17.35
N GLU A 121 36.25 -13.76 -18.38
CA GLU A 121 36.65 -14.21 -19.72
C GLU A 121 35.52 -14.84 -20.54
N THR A 122 35.16 -14.10 -21.59
CA THR A 122 35.06 -14.56 -22.98
C THR A 122 33.97 -15.58 -23.34
N ALA A 123 32.99 -15.14 -24.11
CA ALA A 123 32.67 -15.77 -25.40
C ALA A 123 31.71 -14.89 -26.22
N ALA A 124 32.27 -14.30 -27.28
CA ALA A 124 31.52 -13.86 -28.43
C ALA A 124 30.90 -15.08 -29.13
N GLY A 125 29.62 -14.97 -29.48
CA GLY A 125 28.87 -15.98 -30.23
C GLY A 125 27.98 -15.27 -31.25
N GLU A 126 28.62 -14.79 -32.29
CA GLU A 126 28.02 -14.34 -33.54
C GLU A 126 27.65 -15.58 -34.36
N THR A 127 26.42 -15.71 -34.86
CA THR A 127 26.09 -16.33 -36.16
C THR A 127 24.62 -16.05 -36.54
N PRO A 128 24.32 -15.87 -37.84
CA PRO A 128 23.14 -15.19 -38.35
C PRO A 128 22.09 -16.13 -39.00
N ALA A 129 20.96 -15.48 -39.30
CA ALA A 129 20.04 -15.71 -40.42
C ALA A 129 19.04 -16.90 -40.38
N PRO A 130 17.80 -16.66 -40.87
CA PRO A 130 16.71 -17.63 -40.91
C PRO A 130 16.71 -18.44 -42.22
N PRO A 131 16.09 -19.63 -42.24
CA PRO A 131 15.49 -20.17 -43.45
C PRO A 131 13.96 -20.10 -43.43
N PRO A 132 13.32 -19.70 -44.54
CA PRO A 132 11.90 -19.89 -44.77
C PRO A 132 11.66 -21.34 -45.25
N SER A 133 10.66 -22.02 -44.69
CA SER A 133 10.07 -23.16 -45.37
C SER A 133 8.61 -23.28 -44.97
N ALA A 134 7.79 -23.04 -45.97
CA ALA A 134 6.40 -23.41 -46.03
C ALA A 134 6.27 -24.92 -45.84
N THR A 135 5.48 -25.32 -44.86
CA THR A 135 4.81 -26.62 -44.87
C THR A 135 3.31 -26.33 -44.89
N GLU A 136 2.79 -26.33 -46.11
CA GLU A 136 1.40 -26.57 -46.43
C GLU A 136 0.87 -27.80 -45.67
N GLY A 137 -0.32 -27.62 -45.07
CA GLY A 137 -1.36 -28.62 -45.06
C GLY A 137 -1.09 -29.91 -44.27
N VAL A 138 -1.43 -29.88 -42.98
CA VAL A 138 -2.36 -30.87 -42.44
C VAL A 138 -3.25 -30.18 -41.40
N ASP A 139 -4.46 -29.82 -41.80
CA ASP A 139 -5.59 -29.60 -40.88
C ASP A 139 -5.91 -30.94 -40.20
N VAL A 140 -5.07 -31.36 -39.26
CA VAL A 140 -5.51 -32.28 -38.21
C VAL A 140 -6.25 -31.40 -37.22
N ALA A 141 -7.54 -31.22 -37.49
CA ALA A 141 -8.48 -30.81 -36.46
C ALA A 141 -8.36 -31.83 -35.32
N GLU A 142 -7.58 -31.49 -34.28
CA GLU A 142 -7.51 -32.25 -33.05
C GLU A 142 -8.95 -32.42 -32.55
N PRO A 143 -9.43 -33.68 -32.42
CA PRO A 143 -10.80 -33.94 -32.01
C PRO A 143 -10.95 -33.53 -30.55
N GLY A 144 -11.47 -32.32 -30.36
CA GLY A 144 -12.13 -31.90 -29.15
C GLY A 144 -11.24 -31.95 -27.93
N GLU A 145 -10.42 -30.91 -27.77
CA GLU A 145 -10.15 -30.33 -26.44
C GLU A 145 -11.47 -29.78 -25.88
N ALA A 146 -12.44 -30.68 -25.65
CA ALA A 146 -13.66 -30.43 -24.92
C ALA A 146 -13.20 -30.05 -23.52
N ALA A 147 -13.10 -28.74 -23.31
CA ALA A 147 -12.68 -28.05 -22.11
C ALA A 147 -12.95 -28.91 -20.88
N ARG A 148 -11.92 -29.63 -20.41
CA ARG A 148 -11.98 -30.39 -19.17
C ARG A 148 -12.30 -29.39 -18.08
N LYS A 149 -13.58 -29.30 -17.69
CA LYS A 149 -13.99 -28.51 -16.54
C LYS A 149 -13.13 -28.98 -15.37
N PRO A 150 -12.34 -28.10 -14.74
CA PRO A 150 -11.48 -28.51 -13.64
C PRO A 150 -12.33 -29.19 -12.58
N ALA A 151 -11.91 -30.36 -12.12
CA ALA A 151 -12.62 -31.10 -11.09
C ALA A 151 -12.88 -30.17 -9.89
N PRO A 152 -14.11 -30.15 -9.34
CA PRO A 152 -14.44 -29.26 -8.24
C PRO A 152 -13.53 -29.55 -7.04
N LEU A 153 -12.90 -28.49 -6.49
CA LEU A 153 -12.07 -28.57 -5.29
C LEU A 153 -12.85 -29.21 -4.13
N THR A 154 -12.20 -30.11 -3.39
CA THR A 154 -12.78 -30.71 -2.18
C THR A 154 -13.02 -29.65 -1.10
N ALA A 155 -13.98 -29.89 -0.19
CA ALA A 155 -14.28 -28.94 0.88
C ALA A 155 -13.04 -28.58 1.72
N GLU A 156 -12.21 -29.58 2.03
CA GLU A 156 -10.96 -29.36 2.77
C GLU A 156 -9.97 -28.49 1.99
N GLN A 157 -9.83 -28.69 0.67
CA GLN A 157 -8.98 -27.85 -0.17
C GLN A 157 -9.47 -26.40 -0.20
N ARG A 158 -10.79 -26.17 -0.28
CA ARG A 158 -11.38 -24.82 -0.22
C ARG A 158 -11.08 -24.16 1.12
N ARG A 159 -11.26 -24.88 2.23
CA ARG A 159 -10.97 -24.39 3.58
C ARG A 159 -9.49 -24.04 3.77
N ARG A 160 -8.57 -24.91 3.35
CA ARG A 160 -7.11 -24.64 3.40
C ARG A 160 -6.75 -23.42 2.58
N ARG A 161 -7.34 -23.28 1.38
CA ARG A 161 -7.13 -22.13 0.49
C ARG A 161 -7.64 -20.83 1.12
N ALA A 162 -8.84 -20.84 1.70
CA ALA A 162 -9.41 -19.67 2.39
C ALA A 162 -8.54 -19.23 3.58
N LEU A 163 -8.09 -20.16 4.42
CA LEU A 163 -7.20 -19.86 5.55
C LEU A 163 -5.84 -19.32 5.09
N TYR A 164 -5.29 -19.85 4.00
CA TYR A 164 -4.05 -19.36 3.42
C TYR A 164 -4.18 -17.89 2.98
N TYR A 165 -5.21 -17.55 2.20
CA TYR A 165 -5.42 -16.17 1.76
C TYR A 165 -5.76 -15.24 2.91
N ARG A 166 -6.52 -15.71 3.92
CA ARG A 166 -6.79 -14.97 5.16
C ARG A 166 -5.50 -14.55 5.85
N ASN A 167 -4.60 -15.50 6.09
CA ASN A 167 -3.33 -15.23 6.75
C ASN A 167 -2.42 -14.34 5.89
N LEU A 168 -2.42 -14.54 4.57
CA LEU A 168 -1.66 -13.72 3.64
C LEU A 168 -2.13 -12.26 3.64
N THR A 169 -3.43 -12.02 3.56
CA THR A 169 -3.96 -10.64 3.55
C THR A 169 -3.89 -9.98 4.91
N ALA A 170 -4.14 -10.70 6.00
CA ALA A 170 -3.92 -10.17 7.35
C ALA A 170 -2.44 -9.78 7.57
N GLY A 171 -1.52 -10.63 7.11
CA GLY A 171 -0.07 -10.37 7.17
C GLY A 171 0.39 -9.19 6.31
N LEU A 172 -0.27 -8.94 5.18
CA LEU A 172 0.06 -7.84 4.27
C LEU A 172 -0.56 -6.49 4.70
N LEU A 173 -1.83 -6.49 5.11
CA LEU A 173 -2.58 -5.27 5.42
C LEU A 173 -2.03 -4.57 6.67
N ARG A 174 -1.63 -5.32 7.69
CA ARG A 174 -1.12 -4.76 8.94
C ARG A 174 0.13 -3.86 8.74
N PRO A 175 1.21 -4.31 8.09
CA PRO A 175 2.34 -3.43 7.78
C PRO A 175 1.97 -2.37 6.75
N ALA A 176 1.13 -2.69 5.75
CA ALA A 176 0.70 -1.71 4.75
C ALA A 176 -0.05 -0.52 5.37
N ARG A 177 -0.84 -0.74 6.43
CA ARG A 177 -1.50 0.34 7.18
C ARG A 177 -0.47 1.28 7.81
N VAL A 178 0.49 0.73 8.57
CA VAL A 178 1.51 1.53 9.27
C VAL A 178 2.38 2.29 8.27
N ILE A 179 2.88 1.60 7.24
CA ILE A 179 3.71 2.21 6.19
C ILE A 179 2.90 3.25 5.40
N GLY A 180 1.64 2.97 5.10
CA GLY A 180 0.73 3.89 4.42
C GLY A 180 0.52 5.20 5.18
N VAL A 181 0.25 5.13 6.48
CA VAL A 181 0.09 6.32 7.34
C VAL A 181 1.40 7.11 7.43
N LEU A 182 2.52 6.43 7.74
CA LEU A 182 3.81 7.10 7.88
C LEU A 182 4.26 7.76 6.57
N SER A 183 4.10 7.08 5.44
CA SER A 183 4.43 7.64 4.12
C SER A 183 3.52 8.82 3.76
N ALA A 184 2.23 8.76 4.07
CA ALA A 184 1.29 9.87 3.85
C ALA A 184 1.68 11.12 4.67
N MET A 185 2.08 10.94 5.93
CA MET A 185 2.58 12.04 6.77
C MET A 185 3.88 12.62 6.22
N LEU A 186 4.84 11.77 5.83
CA LEU A 186 6.11 12.21 5.23
C LEU A 186 5.87 12.95 3.91
N LEU A 187 4.90 12.50 3.10
CA LEU A 187 4.48 13.19 1.89
C LEU A 187 3.95 14.59 2.20
N ALA A 188 3.07 14.73 3.19
CA ALA A 188 2.54 16.02 3.61
C ALA A 188 3.63 16.99 4.09
N VAL A 189 4.55 16.51 4.93
CA VAL A 189 5.70 17.31 5.40
C VAL A 189 6.61 17.69 4.23
N THR A 190 6.88 16.77 3.30
CA THR A 190 7.74 17.04 2.14
C THR A 190 7.13 18.11 1.23
N VAL A 191 5.83 18.03 0.94
CA VAL A 191 5.12 19.04 0.14
C VAL A 191 5.05 20.38 0.87
N PHE A 192 4.92 20.38 2.20
CA PHE A 192 4.98 21.60 3.00
C PHE A 192 6.36 22.27 2.93
N ILE A 193 7.45 21.51 3.09
CA ILE A 193 8.82 22.03 2.93
C ILE A 193 9.01 22.58 1.52
N TYR A 194 8.53 21.87 0.51
CA TYR A 194 8.56 22.35 -0.88
C TYR A 194 7.85 23.70 -1.04
N LEU A 195 6.68 23.87 -0.43
CA LEU A 195 5.95 25.13 -0.42
C LEU A 195 6.74 26.26 0.27
N GLN A 196 7.40 25.98 1.40
CA GLN A 196 8.24 26.97 2.08
C GLN A 196 9.42 27.44 1.21
N ILE A 197 10.11 26.50 0.55
CA ILE A 197 11.19 26.83 -0.39
C ILE A 197 10.63 27.66 -1.56
N ALA A 198 9.45 27.32 -2.07
CA ALA A 198 8.78 28.06 -3.13
C ALA A 198 8.45 29.51 -2.73
N LEU A 199 7.98 29.72 -1.49
CA LEU A 199 7.67 31.04 -0.94
C LEU A 199 8.94 31.88 -0.76
N LEU A 200 10.01 31.30 -0.21
CA LEU A 200 11.30 31.99 -0.04
C LEU A 200 11.93 32.37 -1.39
N GLY A 201 11.83 31.50 -2.39
CA GLY A 201 12.33 31.75 -3.74
C GLY A 201 11.47 32.67 -4.59
N ARG A 202 10.31 33.15 -4.08
CA ARG A 202 9.31 33.93 -4.83
C ARG A 202 8.92 33.27 -6.16
N LEU A 203 8.86 31.94 -6.16
CA LEU A 203 8.63 31.13 -7.34
C LEU A 203 7.20 31.26 -7.87
N ALA A 204 7.04 31.23 -9.20
CA ALA A 204 5.72 31.12 -9.80
C ALA A 204 5.08 29.77 -9.45
N GLY A 205 3.75 29.73 -9.29
CA GLY A 205 3.02 28.49 -9.02
C GLY A 205 2.64 28.22 -7.55
N ILE A 206 2.91 29.16 -6.64
CA ILE A 206 2.51 29.06 -5.21
C ILE A 206 1.03 28.68 -5.07
N ARG A 207 0.13 29.28 -5.85
CA ARG A 207 -1.32 28.97 -5.80
C ARG A 207 -1.63 27.49 -6.02
N GLN A 208 -0.94 26.84 -6.96
CA GLN A 208 -1.12 25.41 -7.25
C GLN A 208 -0.54 24.55 -6.13
N LEU A 209 0.62 24.90 -5.60
CA LEU A 209 1.26 24.19 -4.49
C LEU A 209 0.43 24.27 -3.20
N THR A 210 -0.12 25.45 -2.88
CA THR A 210 -1.03 25.62 -1.74
C THR A 210 -2.28 24.77 -1.91
N ARG A 211 -2.87 24.74 -3.11
CA ARG A 211 -4.00 23.83 -3.41
C ARG A 211 -3.61 22.36 -3.25
N ALA A 212 -2.44 21.95 -3.73
CA ALA A 212 -1.94 20.59 -3.57
C ALA A 212 -1.80 20.21 -2.08
N LEU A 213 -1.25 21.12 -1.27
CA LEU A 213 -1.14 20.93 0.18
C LEU A 213 -2.50 20.76 0.84
N PHE A 214 -3.49 21.60 0.52
CA PHE A 214 -4.84 21.46 1.09
C PHE A 214 -5.53 20.16 0.69
N VAL A 215 -5.43 19.76 -0.58
CA VAL A 215 -5.97 18.45 -1.03
C VAL A 215 -5.25 17.30 -0.32
N LEU A 216 -3.94 17.42 -0.09
CA LEU A 216 -3.16 16.43 0.63
C LEU A 216 -3.51 16.35 2.12
N LEU A 217 -3.89 17.47 2.75
CA LEU A 217 -4.42 17.48 4.12
C LEU A 217 -5.79 16.79 4.20
N LEU A 218 -6.67 17.02 3.21
CA LEU A 218 -7.94 16.29 3.10
C LEU A 218 -7.70 14.78 2.88
N PHE A 219 -6.73 14.42 2.05
CA PHE A 219 -6.30 13.03 1.91
C PHE A 219 -5.80 12.45 3.24
N LEU A 220 -4.93 13.17 3.94
CA LEU A 220 -4.40 12.74 5.23
C LEU A 220 -5.52 12.53 6.26
N TRP A 221 -6.54 13.39 6.23
CA TRP A 221 -7.75 13.23 7.03
C TRP A 221 -8.47 11.90 6.72
N THR A 222 -8.54 11.44 5.48
CA THR A 222 -9.16 10.13 5.16
C THR A 222 -8.32 8.92 5.58
N VAL A 223 -7.00 9.07 5.66
CA VAL A 223 -6.05 7.97 5.94
C VAL A 223 -5.80 7.80 7.43
N LEU A 224 -5.85 8.89 8.21
CA LEU A 224 -5.60 8.82 9.64
C LEU A 224 -6.65 7.96 10.36
N PRO A 225 -6.23 7.12 11.33
CA PRO A 225 -7.16 6.33 12.13
C PRO A 225 -7.77 7.22 13.22
N TRP A 226 -8.98 7.72 12.97
CA TRP A 226 -9.73 8.56 13.91
C TRP A 226 -10.21 7.82 15.16
N GLU A 227 -10.13 6.49 15.16
CA GLU A 227 -10.53 5.60 16.26
C GLU A 227 -9.86 5.95 17.59
N SER A 228 -8.64 6.49 17.58
CA SER A 228 -7.91 6.88 18.79
C SER A 228 -8.38 8.21 19.38
N VAL A 229 -9.07 9.03 18.58
CA VAL A 229 -9.49 10.39 18.95
C VAL A 229 -10.97 10.44 19.26
N PHE A 230 -11.78 9.68 18.52
CA PHE A 230 -13.24 9.70 18.62
C PHE A 230 -13.78 8.29 18.87
N GLU A 231 -14.36 8.09 20.04
CA GLU A 231 -15.08 6.85 20.35
C GLU A 231 -16.23 6.65 19.35
N GLY A 232 -16.26 5.50 18.69
CA GLY A 232 -17.29 5.15 17.70
C GLY A 232 -16.99 5.57 16.25
N PHE A 233 -15.91 6.32 16.00
CA PHE A 233 -15.55 6.71 14.63
C PHE A 233 -14.57 5.72 14.01
N ARG A 234 -15.09 4.76 13.22
CA ARG A 234 -14.30 3.69 12.60
C ARG A 234 -13.85 3.97 11.17
N THR A 235 -14.20 5.14 10.62
CA THR A 235 -13.95 5.44 9.21
C THR A 235 -12.47 5.79 8.96
N SER A 236 -11.73 4.87 8.34
CA SER A 236 -10.40 5.12 7.79
C SER A 236 -10.24 4.40 6.46
N ALA A 237 -9.57 5.02 5.49
CA ALA A 237 -9.24 4.38 4.22
C ALA A 237 -8.27 3.18 4.39
N LEU A 238 -7.53 3.11 5.51
CA LEU A 238 -6.63 2.00 5.83
C LEU A 238 -7.20 1.21 7.02
N PHE A 239 -8.09 0.27 6.71
CA PHE A 239 -8.78 -0.56 7.69
C PHE A 239 -7.97 -1.81 8.11
N ASN A 240 -8.30 -2.35 9.29
CA ASN A 240 -7.78 -3.64 9.73
C ASN A 240 -8.53 -4.80 9.05
N PHE A 241 -7.83 -5.88 8.74
CA PHE A 241 -8.44 -7.08 8.17
C PHE A 241 -9.52 -7.70 9.07
N GLU A 242 -9.29 -7.75 10.39
CA GLU A 242 -10.27 -8.32 11.33
C GLU A 242 -11.57 -7.50 11.36
N MET A 243 -11.48 -6.18 11.21
CA MET A 243 -12.64 -5.29 11.15
C MET A 243 -13.45 -5.50 9.87
N LEU A 244 -12.76 -5.68 8.74
CA LEU A 244 -13.41 -6.05 7.48
C LEU A 244 -14.16 -7.40 7.62
N LEU A 245 -13.53 -8.38 8.27
CA LEU A 245 -14.11 -9.71 8.50
C LEU A 245 -15.31 -9.67 9.45
N GLU A 246 -15.22 -8.92 10.54
CA GLU A 246 -16.32 -8.69 11.48
C GLU A 246 -17.51 -8.02 10.79
N ALA A 247 -17.26 -6.95 10.03
CA ALA A 247 -18.33 -6.25 9.32
C ALA A 247 -18.98 -7.12 8.23
N HIS A 248 -18.18 -7.93 7.54
CA HIS A 248 -18.68 -8.86 6.53
C HIS A 248 -19.51 -10.00 7.15
N THR A 249 -19.04 -10.60 8.24
CA THR A 249 -19.79 -11.66 8.95
C THR A 249 -21.07 -11.11 9.59
N ALA A 250 -21.05 -9.90 10.14
CA ALA A 250 -22.24 -9.21 10.63
C ALA A 250 -23.26 -9.00 9.51
N ARG A 251 -22.82 -8.57 8.32
CA ARG A 251 -23.67 -8.41 7.14
C ARG A 251 -24.30 -9.73 6.68
N LEU A 252 -23.56 -10.85 6.75
CA LEU A 252 -24.08 -12.18 6.40
C LEU A 252 -25.05 -12.75 7.45
N GLY A 253 -24.88 -12.36 8.72
CA GLY A 253 -25.69 -12.85 9.85
C GLY A 253 -27.04 -12.14 10.00
N VAL A 254 -27.11 -10.85 9.67
CA VAL A 254 -28.36 -10.09 9.69
C VAL A 254 -29.18 -10.49 8.46
N ALA A 255 -30.43 -10.91 8.68
CA ALA A 255 -31.39 -11.23 7.62
C ALA A 255 -31.75 -9.97 6.79
N THR A 256 -30.81 -9.53 5.94
CA THR A 256 -30.99 -8.82 4.67
C THR A 256 -31.81 -7.53 4.58
N GLN A 257 -32.35 -6.93 5.65
CA GLN A 257 -33.30 -5.82 5.49
C GLN A 257 -32.84 -4.42 5.91
N ASP A 258 -31.68 -4.26 6.58
CA ASP A 258 -31.20 -2.92 6.92
C ASP A 258 -30.27 -2.34 5.85
N TRP A 259 -30.85 -1.54 4.94
CA TRP A 259 -30.12 -0.84 3.90
C TRP A 259 -29.10 0.18 4.47
N VAL A 260 -29.32 0.69 5.69
CA VAL A 260 -28.40 1.63 6.33
C VAL A 260 -27.09 0.92 6.67
N ALA A 261 -27.18 -0.28 7.25
CA ALA A 261 -25.99 -1.10 7.54
C ALA A 261 -25.21 -1.45 6.26
N GLN A 262 -25.92 -1.74 5.17
CA GLN A 262 -25.28 -1.98 3.86
C GLN A 262 -24.58 -0.72 3.33
N LEU A 263 -25.23 0.44 3.43
CA LEU A 263 -24.63 1.71 3.02
C LEU A 263 -23.38 2.03 3.85
N MET A 264 -23.44 1.85 5.18
CA MET A 264 -22.29 2.05 6.06
C MET A 264 -21.13 1.13 5.69
N TYR A 265 -21.40 -0.16 5.46
CA TYR A 265 -20.41 -1.14 5.02
C TYR A 265 -19.69 -0.71 3.73
N PHE A 266 -20.42 -0.39 2.66
CA PHE A 266 -19.78 0.03 1.41
C PHE A 266 -19.12 1.41 1.53
N SER A 267 -19.67 2.32 2.33
CA SER A 267 -19.06 3.62 2.54
C SER A 267 -17.66 3.51 3.19
N GLU A 268 -17.52 2.61 4.15
CA GLU A 268 -16.31 2.41 4.92
C GLU A 268 -15.23 1.67 4.12
N PHE A 269 -15.59 0.56 3.48
CA PHE A 269 -14.58 -0.31 2.85
C PHE A 269 -14.37 -0.05 1.36
N LEU A 270 -15.29 0.62 0.67
CA LEU A 270 -15.18 0.93 -0.76
C LEU A 270 -15.05 2.42 -1.03
N VAL A 271 -15.98 3.23 -0.53
CA VAL A 271 -16.01 4.67 -0.86
C VAL A 271 -14.80 5.39 -0.29
N MET A 272 -14.41 5.12 0.97
CA MET A 272 -13.26 5.79 1.61
C MET A 272 -11.92 5.49 0.91
N PRO A 273 -11.53 4.23 0.61
CA PRO A 273 -10.32 3.96 -0.16
C PRO A 273 -10.33 4.57 -1.56
N VAL A 274 -11.47 4.52 -2.27
CA VAL A 274 -11.59 5.13 -3.60
C VAL A 274 -11.44 6.65 -3.52
N ALA A 275 -12.11 7.29 -2.56
CA ALA A 275 -11.96 8.73 -2.31
C ALA A 275 -10.51 9.10 -1.98
N ALA A 276 -9.83 8.29 -1.16
CA ALA A 276 -8.42 8.48 -0.82
C ALA A 276 -7.52 8.41 -2.07
N VAL A 277 -7.73 7.43 -2.95
CA VAL A 277 -7.00 7.32 -4.24
C VAL A 277 -7.24 8.55 -5.11
N LEU A 278 -8.49 9.00 -5.24
CA LEU A 278 -8.84 10.17 -6.04
C LEU A 278 -8.22 11.46 -5.48
N LEU A 279 -8.27 11.67 -4.16
CA LEU A 279 -7.65 12.82 -3.49
C LEU A 279 -6.13 12.78 -3.64
N LEU A 280 -5.50 11.61 -3.48
CA LEU A 280 -4.07 11.44 -3.67
C LEU A 280 -3.68 11.78 -5.11
N ALA A 281 -4.33 11.17 -6.11
CA ALA A 281 -4.07 11.44 -7.52
C ALA A 281 -4.25 12.92 -7.87
N TRP A 282 -5.32 13.56 -7.36
CA TRP A 282 -5.55 14.98 -7.56
C TRP A 282 -4.42 15.83 -6.94
N SER A 283 -4.01 15.52 -5.70
CA SER A 283 -2.88 16.20 -5.06
C SER A 283 -1.59 16.10 -5.90
N GLY A 284 -1.33 14.93 -6.49
CA GLY A 284 -0.19 14.69 -7.38
C GLY A 284 -0.24 15.54 -8.66
N ILE A 285 -1.40 15.64 -9.31
CA ILE A 285 -1.60 16.48 -10.51
C ILE A 285 -1.34 17.96 -10.19
N GLN A 286 -1.85 18.46 -9.06
CA GLN A 286 -1.64 19.84 -8.63
C GLN A 286 -0.18 20.12 -8.28
N PHE A 287 0.47 19.18 -7.58
CA PHE A 287 1.88 19.27 -7.23
C PHE A 287 2.76 19.29 -8.50
N ALA A 288 2.55 18.38 -9.44
CA ALA A 288 3.28 18.35 -10.70
C ALA A 288 3.07 19.63 -11.52
N SER A 289 1.84 20.16 -11.56
CA SER A 289 1.52 21.42 -12.23
C SER A 289 2.20 22.62 -11.57
N GLY A 290 2.26 22.66 -10.24
CA GLY A 290 3.00 23.67 -9.49
C GLY A 290 4.49 23.61 -9.77
N TYR A 291 5.08 22.41 -9.68
CA TYR A 291 6.49 22.17 -9.95
C TYR A 291 6.92 22.62 -11.35
N ASN A 292 6.18 22.23 -12.40
CA ASN A 292 6.54 22.59 -13.78
C ASN A 292 6.54 24.10 -13.98
N ARG A 293 5.58 24.82 -13.38
CA ARG A 293 5.54 26.30 -13.43
C ARG A 293 6.69 26.95 -12.68
N SER A 294 7.09 26.38 -11.54
CA SER A 294 8.22 26.89 -10.76
C SER A 294 9.56 26.69 -11.48
N VAL A 295 9.75 25.57 -12.19
CA VAL A 295 10.96 25.32 -12.96
C VAL A 295 11.01 26.19 -14.22
N LEU A 296 9.93 26.22 -15.01
CA LEU A 296 9.87 27.01 -16.25
C LEU A 296 9.99 28.52 -16.03
N ALA A 297 9.67 29.02 -14.85
CA ALA A 297 9.84 30.45 -14.53
C ALA A 297 11.28 30.83 -14.18
N ASN A 298 12.14 29.83 -13.90
CA ASN A 298 13.52 30.02 -13.50
C ASN A 298 14.53 29.66 -14.61
N GLU A 299 14.08 28.97 -15.66
CA GLU A 299 14.82 28.77 -16.91
C GLU A 299 14.58 29.97 -17.85
#